data_AF-A0A8T2KUV1-F1
#
_entry.id   AF-A0A8T2KUV1-F1
#
_cell.length_a   1.000
_cell.length_b   1.000
_cell.length_c   1.000
_cell.angle_alpha   90.00
_cell.angle_beta   90.00
_cell.angle_gamma   90.00
#
_symmetry.space_group_name_H-M   'P 1'
#
loop_
_entity.id
_entity.type
_entity.pdbx_description
1 polymer ?
#
loop_
_entity_poly.entity_id
_entity_poly.type
_entity_poly.pdbx_seq_one_letter_code
_entity_poly.pdbx_strand_id
1 'polypeptide(L)'
;MSICDDNFNWNGWYRLLYNGMNIRMPESCINYNRCGTFATFWLNGSHPQISDGIITRQACGSWINNCCTWSVSIRLKACKGNYYIYEFVKPNVCIAAYCADVNSITPVTDPMKMNSTTAPVVVNTPSYDPCSNYISLDQSWRGTNETGGSNCDRSTNWNGWYRLLYNGMSTQMPESCINVSRCGTNVPLWLSGSHPQISDGIVTRWICGNFGSDCCHYRSFPIRVKACKENYYVYEFVKTSFCTAAYCADVNPQLPISATTGFFYLLLFPNHNNECGSHVFNYRKNSVHLPYYNR
;
A
#
# COMPACT_ATOMS: atom_id res chain seq x y z
N MET A 1 1.02 -18.44 2.42
CA MET A 1 2.09 -17.93 1.54
C MET A 1 3.03 -17.07 2.36
N SER A 2 4.33 -17.36 2.34
CA SER A 2 5.36 -16.52 2.99
C SER A 2 5.83 -15.40 2.05
N ILE A 3 6.06 -14.20 2.59
CA ILE A 3 6.71 -13.09 1.89
C ILE A 3 8.17 -13.47 1.59
N CYS A 4 8.59 -13.17 0.36
CA CYS A 4 9.96 -13.35 -0.12
C CYS A 4 10.47 -12.09 -0.83
N ASP A 5 11.37 -11.34 -0.20
CA ASP A 5 12.03 -10.13 -0.69
C ASP A 5 13.13 -10.36 -1.73
N ASP A 6 13.47 -11.61 -2.02
CA ASP A 6 14.34 -12.00 -3.13
C ASP A 6 13.70 -11.72 -4.51
N ASN A 7 12.37 -11.82 -4.59
CA ASN A 7 11.59 -11.56 -5.82
C ASN A 7 11.40 -10.06 -6.11
N PHE A 8 11.93 -9.18 -5.25
CA PHE A 8 11.79 -7.74 -5.40
C PHE A 8 13.07 -7.13 -5.99
N ASN A 9 12.92 -6.28 -7.02
CA ASN A 9 14.06 -5.58 -7.61
C ASN A 9 14.39 -4.34 -6.79
N TRP A 10 15.32 -4.47 -5.85
CA TRP A 10 15.74 -3.38 -5.01
C TRP A 10 16.64 -2.39 -5.79
N ASN A 11 16.08 -1.25 -6.20
CA ASN A 11 16.78 -0.11 -6.75
C ASN A 11 16.30 1.21 -6.11
N GLY A 12 17.14 1.83 -5.28
CA GLY A 12 16.89 3.16 -4.70
C GLY A 12 16.74 3.18 -3.19
N TRP A 13 16.31 4.34 -2.69
CA TRP A 13 16.11 4.63 -1.26
C TRP A 13 14.64 4.51 -0.90
N TYR A 14 14.31 4.13 0.33
CA TYR A 14 12.98 3.65 0.70
C TYR A 14 12.57 4.11 2.11
N ARG A 15 11.31 4.52 2.32
CA ARG A 15 10.79 4.89 3.65
C ARG A 15 9.76 3.87 4.09
N LEU A 16 9.86 3.35 5.30
CA LEU A 16 8.83 2.45 5.80
C LEU A 16 7.63 3.27 6.29
N LEU A 17 6.39 2.83 6.00
CA LEU A 17 5.18 3.46 6.56
C LEU A 17 4.22 2.44 7.17
N TYR A 18 3.38 2.81 8.11
CA TYR A 18 2.30 1.98 8.63
C TYR A 18 1.04 2.83 8.71
N ASN A 19 0.00 2.51 7.94
CA ASN A 19 -1.19 3.36 7.78
C ASN A 19 -0.85 4.85 7.52
N GLY A 20 0.13 5.13 6.66
CA GLY A 20 0.58 6.51 6.38
C GLY A 20 1.47 7.15 7.45
N MET A 21 1.69 6.48 8.59
CA MET A 21 2.57 6.91 9.68
C MET A 21 3.99 6.41 9.48
N ASN A 22 4.96 7.08 10.08
CA ASN A 22 6.35 6.61 10.10
C ASN A 22 6.48 5.30 10.84
N ILE A 23 7.26 4.39 10.29
CA ILE A 23 7.71 3.19 10.99
C ILE A 23 9.16 2.94 10.62
N ARG A 24 9.87 2.12 11.41
CA ARG A 24 11.27 1.78 11.15
C ARG A 24 11.52 0.28 11.34
N MET A 25 12.67 -0.19 10.88
CA MET A 25 13.13 -1.53 11.21
C MET A 25 13.32 -1.68 12.73
N PRO A 26 13.12 -2.88 13.29
CA PRO A 26 13.51 -3.15 14.68
C PRO A 26 15.04 -3.11 14.82
N GLU A 27 15.54 -2.51 15.91
CA GLU A 27 16.97 -2.44 16.26
C GLU A 27 17.46 -3.63 17.10
N SER A 28 16.53 -4.53 17.41
CA SER A 28 16.76 -5.73 18.22
C SER A 28 16.28 -6.97 17.49
N CYS A 29 16.85 -8.11 17.86
CA CYS A 29 16.49 -9.39 17.29
C CYS A 29 14.99 -9.65 17.31
N ILE A 30 14.45 -9.94 16.14
CA ILE A 30 13.11 -10.50 15.98
C ILE A 30 13.25 -11.98 15.64
N ASN A 31 12.50 -12.84 16.32
CA ASN A 31 12.51 -14.28 16.03
C ASN A 31 12.16 -14.56 14.56
N TYR A 32 12.68 -15.68 14.05
CA TYR A 32 12.28 -16.26 12.78
C TYR A 32 10.77 -16.56 12.74
N ASN A 33 10.18 -16.77 11.56
CA ASN A 33 8.73 -16.92 11.35
C ASN A 33 7.89 -15.70 11.77
N ARG A 34 8.46 -14.51 11.72
CA ARG A 34 7.76 -13.24 11.98
C ARG A 34 7.79 -12.37 10.75
N CYS A 35 6.96 -11.33 10.76
CA CYS A 35 6.91 -10.34 9.68
C CYS A 35 6.55 -11.00 8.32
N GLY A 36 5.72 -12.04 8.36
CA GLY A 36 5.15 -12.71 7.18
C GLY A 36 6.14 -13.61 6.42
N THR A 37 7.32 -13.84 6.97
CA THR A 37 8.42 -14.58 6.30
C THR A 37 9.03 -15.60 7.25
N PHE A 38 9.84 -16.54 6.73
CA PHE A 38 10.53 -17.51 7.56
C PHE A 38 11.84 -16.93 8.13
N ALA A 39 12.62 -16.21 7.32
CA ALA A 39 13.85 -15.53 7.72
C ALA A 39 13.59 -14.03 7.93
N THR A 40 13.49 -13.61 9.19
CA THR A 40 13.09 -12.24 9.55
C THR A 40 14.30 -11.33 9.66
N PHE A 41 14.38 -10.30 8.79
CA PHE A 41 15.49 -9.35 8.80
C PHE A 41 15.22 -8.15 9.73
N TRP A 42 16.15 -7.86 10.65
CA TRP A 42 16.13 -6.74 11.58
C TRP A 42 17.44 -5.94 11.48
N LEU A 43 17.47 -4.68 11.96
CA LEU A 43 18.64 -3.82 11.86
C LEU A 43 19.61 -4.10 13.02
N ASN A 44 20.82 -4.57 12.71
CA ASN A 44 21.84 -4.83 13.72
C ASN A 44 22.48 -3.51 14.20
N GLY A 45 21.89 -2.97 15.25
CA GLY A 45 22.30 -1.76 15.95
C GLY A 45 21.35 -0.58 15.73
N SER A 46 21.67 0.55 16.37
CA SER A 46 20.86 1.77 16.34
C SER A 46 20.71 2.39 14.94
N HIS A 47 19.57 3.04 14.71
CA HIS A 47 19.37 3.97 13.60
C HIS A 47 20.26 5.21 13.78
N PRO A 48 20.67 5.87 12.68
CA PRO A 48 21.49 7.08 12.72
C PRO A 48 20.75 8.29 13.34
N GLN A 49 21.51 9.28 13.79
CA GLN A 49 21.04 10.65 13.96
C GLN A 49 21.13 11.44 12.65
N ILE A 50 20.44 12.58 12.57
CA ILE A 50 20.46 13.44 11.37
C ILE A 50 21.90 13.88 11.02
N SER A 51 22.74 14.11 12.04
CA SER A 51 24.15 14.48 11.89
C SER A 51 25.03 13.40 11.26
N ASP A 52 24.62 12.13 11.35
CA ASP A 52 25.44 11.00 10.93
C ASP A 52 25.42 10.83 9.39
N GLY A 53 24.46 11.46 8.71
CA GLY A 53 24.30 11.35 7.27
C GLY A 53 23.92 9.94 6.83
N ILE A 54 24.47 9.51 5.69
CA ILE A 54 24.30 8.13 5.19
C ILE A 54 25.27 7.23 5.92
N ILE A 55 24.72 6.25 6.64
CA ILE A 55 25.50 5.21 7.29
C ILE A 55 25.19 3.85 6.68
N THR A 56 26.09 2.90 6.88
CA THR A 56 25.89 1.49 6.51
C THR A 56 25.70 0.66 7.78
N ARG A 57 24.71 -0.23 7.78
CA ARG A 57 24.46 -1.20 8.86
C ARG A 57 24.17 -2.58 8.30
N GLN A 58 24.36 -3.60 9.13
CA GLN A 58 23.94 -4.96 8.80
C GLN A 58 22.45 -5.11 9.08
N ALA A 59 21.69 -5.61 8.11
CA ALA A 59 20.40 -6.21 8.36
C ALA A 59 20.61 -7.72 8.58
N CYS A 60 20.28 -8.20 9.77
CA CYS A 60 20.48 -9.59 10.19
C CYS A 60 19.20 -10.40 10.03
N GLY A 61 19.28 -11.52 9.33
CA GLY A 61 18.21 -12.49 9.16
C GLY A 61 18.24 -13.54 10.28
N SER A 62 17.19 -13.55 11.10
CA SER A 62 17.01 -14.54 12.15
C SER A 62 16.56 -15.89 11.59
N TRP A 63 17.13 -16.97 12.11
CA TRP A 63 16.76 -18.36 11.79
C TRP A 63 16.91 -19.28 12.98
N ILE A 64 15.81 -19.93 13.38
CA ILE A 64 15.75 -20.95 14.43
C ILE A 64 16.35 -20.43 15.76
N ASN A 65 17.63 -20.65 16.00
CA ASN A 65 18.32 -20.33 17.26
C ASN A 65 19.35 -19.21 17.13
N ASN A 66 19.47 -18.57 15.96
CA ASN A 66 20.44 -17.51 15.73
C ASN A 66 19.76 -16.29 15.09
N CYS A 67 19.94 -15.14 15.74
CA CYS A 67 19.40 -13.85 15.34
C CYS A 67 20.10 -13.24 14.11
N CYS A 68 21.27 -13.72 13.72
CA CYS A 68 22.01 -13.24 12.56
C CYS A 68 22.66 -14.41 11.82
N THR A 69 21.82 -15.35 11.36
CA THR A 69 22.27 -16.46 10.51
C THR A 69 22.70 -15.96 9.14
N TRP A 70 21.97 -14.99 8.60
CA TRP A 70 22.32 -14.27 7.38
C TRP A 70 22.46 -12.80 7.66
N SER A 71 23.24 -12.11 6.84
CA SER A 71 23.32 -10.65 6.90
C SER A 71 23.52 -10.05 5.53
N VAL A 72 23.02 -8.82 5.37
CA VAL A 72 23.29 -7.98 4.20
C VAL A 72 23.58 -6.56 4.68
N SER A 73 24.51 -5.89 4.01
CA SER A 73 24.80 -4.47 4.24
C SER A 73 23.73 -3.62 3.57
N ILE A 74 23.06 -2.76 4.35
CA ILE A 74 22.12 -1.76 3.83
C ILE A 74 22.62 -0.36 4.18
N ARG A 75 22.33 0.62 3.33
CA ARG A 75 22.55 2.03 3.65
C ARG A 75 21.28 2.61 4.22
N LEU A 76 21.39 3.51 5.19
CA LEU A 76 20.25 4.21 5.77
C LEU A 76 20.66 5.59 6.27
N LYS A 77 19.71 6.51 6.32
CA LYS A 77 19.91 7.84 6.91
C LYS A 77 18.67 8.32 7.64
N ALA A 78 18.88 9.16 8.64
CA ALA A 78 17.82 9.86 9.34
C ALA A 78 17.38 11.10 8.56
N CYS A 79 16.09 11.39 8.61
CA CYS A 79 15.49 12.58 8.00
C CYS A 79 14.81 13.44 9.06
N LYS A 80 14.74 14.76 8.78
CA LYS A 80 13.86 15.68 9.52
C LYS A 80 12.41 15.18 9.42
N GLY A 81 11.63 15.34 10.49
CA GLY A 81 10.28 14.74 10.57
C GLY A 81 10.25 13.32 11.17
N ASN A 82 11.31 12.93 11.88
CA ASN A 82 11.44 11.68 12.64
C ASN A 82 11.17 10.41 11.81
N TYR A 83 11.82 10.31 10.66
CA TYR A 83 11.74 9.12 9.80
C TYR A 83 13.10 8.75 9.22
N TYR A 84 13.18 7.54 8.70
CA TYR A 84 14.39 6.99 8.12
C TYR A 84 14.13 6.60 6.67
N ILE A 85 15.16 6.73 5.84
CA ILE A 85 15.19 6.10 4.53
C ILE A 85 16.29 5.06 4.47
N TYR A 86 16.03 3.97 3.74
CA TYR A 86 16.87 2.79 3.63
C TYR A 86 17.10 2.48 2.17
N GLU A 87 18.32 2.18 1.80
CA GLU A 87 18.62 1.51 0.55
C GLU A 87 18.81 0.03 0.86
N PHE A 88 17.70 -0.68 0.75
CA PHE A 88 17.68 -2.13 0.92
C PHE A 88 18.36 -2.79 -0.26
N VAL A 89 18.96 -3.95 -0.01
CA VAL A 89 19.51 -4.81 -1.03
C VAL A 89 18.74 -6.13 -1.06
N LYS A 90 18.85 -6.85 -2.17
CA LYS A 90 18.28 -8.18 -2.31
C LYS A 90 18.89 -9.13 -1.26
N PRO A 91 18.09 -9.71 -0.33
CA PRO A 91 18.59 -10.73 0.58
C PRO A 91 18.94 -12.00 -0.22
N ASN A 92 20.04 -12.69 0.12
CA ASN A 92 20.50 -13.88 -0.60
C ASN A 92 19.65 -15.16 -0.33
N VAL A 93 18.38 -15.01 0.07
CA VAL A 93 17.51 -16.11 0.52
C VAL A 93 16.05 -15.85 0.13
N CYS A 94 15.44 -16.80 -0.60
CA CYS A 94 14.07 -16.74 -1.15
C CYS A 94 12.94 -16.90 -0.09
N ILE A 95 13.27 -16.85 1.20
CA ILE A 95 12.31 -16.90 2.31
C ILE A 95 12.60 -15.80 3.34
N ALA A 96 13.23 -14.71 2.90
CA ALA A 96 13.59 -13.58 3.73
C ALA A 96 12.73 -12.35 3.45
N ALA A 97 12.47 -11.55 4.48
CA ALA A 97 11.86 -10.23 4.36
C ALA A 97 12.35 -9.27 5.45
N TYR A 98 12.45 -7.98 5.12
CA TYR A 98 12.77 -6.93 6.09
C TYR A 98 11.57 -6.65 6.99
N CYS A 99 11.78 -6.71 8.30
CA CYS A 99 10.74 -6.43 9.27
C CYS A 99 10.62 -4.94 9.58
N ALA A 100 9.43 -4.52 9.99
CA ALA A 100 9.17 -3.22 10.55
C ALA A 100 8.54 -3.36 11.95
N ASP A 101 8.87 -2.45 12.85
CA ASP A 101 8.50 -2.52 14.27
C ASP A 101 7.25 -1.69 14.57
N VAL A 102 6.13 -2.34 14.90
CA VAL A 102 4.87 -1.67 15.30
C VAL A 102 5.04 -0.70 16.47
N ASN A 103 6.01 -0.94 17.35
CA ASN A 103 6.22 -0.08 18.51
C ASN A 103 6.93 1.23 18.15
N SER A 104 7.41 1.34 16.91
CA SER A 104 8.09 2.53 16.40
C SER A 104 7.18 3.47 15.59
N ILE A 105 5.87 3.18 15.55
CA ILE A 105 4.91 3.97 14.81
C ILE A 105 4.86 5.39 15.38
N THR A 106 5.12 6.38 14.53
CA THR A 106 5.00 7.79 14.90
C THR A 106 4.25 8.59 13.84
N PRO A 107 3.48 9.62 14.23
CA PRO A 107 2.83 10.51 13.28
C PRO A 107 3.87 11.16 12.35
N VAL A 108 3.47 11.41 11.10
CA VAL A 108 4.26 12.25 10.21
C VAL A 108 4.13 13.68 10.71
N THR A 109 5.16 14.17 11.41
CA THR A 109 5.17 15.46 12.11
C THR A 109 5.59 16.63 11.21
N ASP A 110 6.04 16.35 9.99
CA ASP A 110 6.09 17.37 8.96
C ASP A 110 4.67 17.55 8.38
N PRO A 111 4.02 18.72 8.51
CA PRO A 111 3.09 19.09 7.47
C PRO A 111 3.88 18.99 6.16
N MET A 112 3.35 18.37 5.12
CA MET A 112 3.94 18.53 3.79
C MET A 112 4.10 20.03 3.56
N LYS A 113 5.30 20.58 3.77
CA LYS A 113 5.68 21.86 3.19
C LYS A 113 5.78 21.55 1.71
N MET A 114 4.64 21.68 1.05
CA MET A 114 4.54 21.92 -0.37
C MET A 114 5.19 23.30 -0.60
N ASN A 115 6.50 23.39 -0.42
CA ASN A 115 7.26 24.53 -0.91
C ASN A 115 7.38 24.33 -2.40
N SER A 116 6.30 24.76 -3.06
CA SER A 116 6.24 25.07 -4.48
C SER A 116 7.32 26.11 -4.76
N THR A 117 8.49 25.66 -5.21
CA THR A 117 9.55 26.54 -5.68
C THR A 117 10.43 25.82 -6.69
N THR A 118 9.83 25.32 -7.76
CA THR A 118 10.46 25.19 -9.09
C THR A 118 9.38 24.76 -10.09
N ALA A 119 8.80 25.74 -10.80
CA ALA A 119 7.87 25.61 -11.93
C ALA A 119 6.56 24.80 -11.64
N PRO A 120 5.43 25.14 -12.28
CA PRO A 120 4.16 24.50 -11.94
C PRO A 120 4.15 23.05 -12.44
N VAL A 121 4.38 22.09 -11.54
CA VAL A 121 3.91 20.72 -11.72
C VAL A 121 2.52 20.65 -11.08
N VAL A 122 1.51 20.65 -11.93
CA VAL A 122 0.09 20.68 -11.57
C VAL A 122 -0.26 19.40 -10.81
N VAL A 123 -0.22 19.44 -9.47
CA VAL A 123 -0.98 18.50 -8.65
C VAL A 123 -2.43 18.95 -8.74
N ASN A 124 -3.23 18.27 -9.56
CA ASN A 124 -4.68 18.48 -9.61
C ASN A 124 -5.32 18.01 -8.29
N THR A 125 -5.14 18.76 -7.21
CA THR A 125 -6.10 18.80 -6.11
C THR A 125 -7.30 19.60 -6.61
N PRO A 126 -8.51 19.01 -6.71
CA PRO A 126 -9.68 19.75 -7.15
C PRO A 126 -9.88 20.98 -6.24
N SER A 127 -10.29 22.12 -6.79
CA SER A 127 -10.62 23.32 -5.99
C SER A 127 -11.90 23.15 -5.15
N TYR A 128 -12.47 21.94 -5.14
CA TYR A 128 -13.74 21.58 -4.53
C TYR A 128 -13.59 20.25 -3.80
N ASP A 129 -14.42 20.03 -2.77
CA ASP A 129 -14.44 18.75 -2.07
C ASP A 129 -15.07 17.66 -2.98
N PRO A 130 -14.35 16.58 -3.34
CA PRO A 130 -14.91 15.52 -4.17
C PRO A 130 -16.07 14.76 -3.52
N CYS A 131 -16.26 14.87 -2.21
CA CYS A 131 -17.47 14.39 -1.53
C CYS A 131 -18.71 15.23 -1.88
N SER A 132 -18.54 16.46 -2.36
CA SER A 132 -19.65 17.34 -2.73
C SER A 132 -19.91 17.38 -4.24
N ASN A 133 -18.99 16.86 -5.05
CA ASN A 133 -19.11 16.85 -6.51
C ASN A 133 -18.45 15.59 -7.09
N TYR A 134 -19.28 14.59 -7.35
CA TYR A 134 -18.90 13.29 -7.90
C TYR A 134 -19.94 12.81 -8.92
N ILE A 135 -19.56 11.83 -9.74
CA ILE A 135 -20.42 11.13 -10.68
C ILE A 135 -20.85 9.80 -10.06
N SER A 136 -22.15 9.50 -10.05
CA SER A 136 -22.64 8.20 -9.60
C SER A 136 -22.31 7.11 -10.62
N LEU A 137 -21.69 6.03 -10.16
CA LEU A 137 -21.38 4.85 -10.95
C LEU A 137 -22.26 3.69 -10.46
N ASP A 138 -23.45 3.58 -11.04
CA ASP A 138 -24.50 2.62 -10.67
C ASP A 138 -24.75 1.59 -11.78
N GLN A 139 -23.67 0.93 -12.20
CA GLN A 139 -23.76 -0.10 -13.23
C GLN A 139 -23.88 -1.46 -12.54
N SER A 140 -25.07 -2.07 -12.61
CA SER A 140 -25.37 -3.34 -11.92
C SER A 140 -24.36 -4.45 -12.23
N TRP A 141 -23.85 -4.52 -13.47
CA TRP A 141 -22.88 -5.53 -13.87
C TRP A 141 -21.58 -5.51 -13.03
N ARG A 142 -21.27 -4.43 -12.30
CA ARG A 142 -20.09 -4.33 -11.43
C ARG A 142 -20.21 -5.10 -10.12
N GLY A 143 -21.41 -5.56 -9.76
CA GLY A 143 -21.65 -6.24 -8.49
C GLY A 143 -20.82 -7.51 -8.29
N THR A 144 -20.30 -7.74 -7.09
CA THR A 144 -19.51 -8.94 -6.76
C THR A 144 -20.29 -10.26 -6.89
N ASN A 145 -21.62 -10.21 -6.88
CA ASN A 145 -22.50 -11.34 -7.17
C ASN A 145 -22.63 -11.66 -8.68
N GLU A 146 -22.40 -10.68 -9.55
CA GLU A 146 -22.52 -10.84 -11.00
C GLU A 146 -21.43 -11.78 -11.54
N THR A 147 -21.76 -12.57 -12.55
CA THR A 147 -20.87 -13.58 -13.16
C THR A 147 -20.64 -13.32 -14.64
N GLY A 148 -19.50 -13.79 -15.14
CA GLY A 148 -19.14 -13.69 -16.55
C GLY A 148 -19.04 -12.24 -17.04
N GLY A 149 -19.36 -12.01 -18.31
CA GLY A 149 -19.38 -10.69 -18.93
C GLY A 149 -18.07 -10.28 -19.62
N SER A 150 -18.20 -9.36 -20.57
CA SER A 150 -17.08 -8.81 -21.36
C SER A 150 -16.86 -7.32 -21.08
N ASN A 151 -17.40 -6.81 -19.97
CA ASN A 151 -17.27 -5.40 -19.61
C ASN A 151 -15.83 -5.09 -19.23
N CYS A 152 -15.39 -3.88 -19.57
CA CYS A 152 -14.03 -3.43 -19.31
C CYS A 152 -13.97 -1.92 -19.09
N ASP A 153 -13.08 -1.48 -18.21
CA ASP A 153 -12.89 -0.06 -17.89
C ASP A 153 -11.75 0.61 -18.68
N ARG A 154 -11.26 -0.07 -19.73
CA ARG A 154 -10.22 0.46 -20.63
C ARG A 154 -10.75 1.62 -21.47
N SER A 155 -11.97 1.48 -21.97
CA SER A 155 -12.60 2.45 -22.88
C SER A 155 -13.39 3.53 -22.13
N THR A 156 -13.59 3.37 -20.82
CA THR A 156 -14.27 4.36 -19.99
C THR A 156 -13.46 5.65 -19.92
N ASN A 157 -14.08 6.78 -20.21
CA ASN A 157 -13.45 8.08 -20.08
C ASN A 157 -13.53 8.56 -18.62
N TRP A 158 -12.66 8.03 -17.78
CA TRP A 158 -12.55 8.44 -16.39
C TRP A 158 -12.12 9.90 -16.29
N ASN A 159 -13.00 10.73 -15.74
CA ASN A 159 -12.75 12.14 -15.51
C ASN A 159 -13.47 12.60 -14.23
N GLY A 160 -12.69 12.90 -13.21
CA GLY A 160 -13.20 13.32 -11.91
C GLY A 160 -13.45 12.16 -10.94
N TRP A 161 -14.29 12.43 -9.94
CA TRP A 161 -14.53 11.55 -8.80
C TRP A 161 -15.84 10.80 -8.99
N TYR A 162 -15.86 9.54 -8.59
CA TYR A 162 -16.98 8.64 -8.77
C TYR A 162 -17.41 8.06 -7.43
N ARG A 163 -18.72 7.98 -7.20
CA ARG A 163 -19.31 7.24 -6.06
C ARG A 163 -19.90 5.95 -6.61
N LEU A 164 -19.45 4.82 -6.07
CA LEU A 164 -20.02 3.52 -6.44
C LEU A 164 -21.39 3.36 -5.82
N LEU A 165 -22.35 2.98 -6.64
CA LEU A 165 -23.69 2.56 -6.22
C LEU A 165 -23.98 1.16 -6.77
N TYR A 166 -24.86 0.44 -6.09
CA TYR A 166 -25.46 -0.79 -6.59
C TYR A 166 -26.97 -0.73 -6.38
N ASN A 167 -27.73 -0.68 -7.46
CA ASN A 167 -29.19 -0.52 -7.46
C ASN A 167 -29.62 0.73 -6.67
N GLY A 168 -28.95 1.86 -6.92
CA GLY A 168 -29.19 3.14 -6.26
C GLY A 168 -28.68 3.25 -4.82
N MET A 169 -28.19 2.16 -4.22
CA MET A 169 -27.67 2.15 -2.85
C MET A 169 -26.16 2.39 -2.83
N SER A 170 -25.70 3.16 -1.85
CA SER A 170 -24.27 3.43 -1.67
C SER A 170 -23.49 2.15 -1.42
N THR A 171 -22.40 1.96 -2.17
CA THR A 171 -21.46 0.88 -1.93
C THR A 171 -20.02 1.35 -2.13
N GLN A 172 -19.08 0.41 -2.07
CA GLN A 172 -17.65 0.60 -2.16
C GLN A 172 -17.03 -0.50 -3.02
N MET A 173 -15.77 -0.32 -3.38
CA MET A 173 -14.98 -1.41 -3.94
C MET A 173 -14.80 -2.53 -2.89
N PRO A 174 -14.68 -3.80 -3.29
CA PRO A 174 -14.25 -4.84 -2.36
C PRO A 174 -12.79 -4.64 -1.95
N GLU A 175 -12.45 -4.92 -0.69
CA GLU A 175 -11.08 -4.87 -0.14
C GLU A 175 -10.36 -6.22 -0.16
N SER A 176 -11.06 -7.25 -0.66
CA SER A 176 -10.61 -8.63 -0.68
C SER A 176 -10.70 -9.22 -2.09
N CYS A 177 -10.03 -10.35 -2.28
CA CYS A 177 -9.95 -11.01 -3.57
C CYS A 177 -11.32 -11.41 -4.09
N ILE A 178 -11.60 -11.04 -5.34
CA ILE A 178 -12.76 -11.48 -6.09
C ILE A 178 -12.31 -12.57 -7.08
N ASN A 179 -13.06 -13.65 -7.16
CA ASN A 179 -12.78 -14.76 -8.08
C ASN A 179 -12.90 -14.31 -9.54
N VAL A 180 -12.05 -14.87 -10.41
CA VAL A 180 -12.09 -14.65 -11.88
C VAL A 180 -13.51 -14.76 -12.43
N SER A 181 -13.84 -13.97 -13.45
CA SER A 181 -15.16 -13.96 -14.10
C SER A 181 -16.32 -13.55 -13.19
N ARG A 182 -16.08 -12.54 -12.35
CA ARG A 182 -17.07 -11.87 -11.49
C ARG A 182 -17.13 -10.38 -11.81
N CYS A 183 -18.13 -9.67 -11.28
CA CYS A 183 -18.31 -8.24 -11.55
C CYS A 183 -18.45 -7.94 -13.04
N GLY A 184 -19.10 -8.84 -13.79
CA GLY A 184 -19.39 -8.63 -15.21
C GLY A 184 -18.14 -8.57 -16.10
N THR A 185 -16.98 -9.02 -15.63
CA THR A 185 -15.69 -8.96 -16.32
C THR A 185 -14.83 -10.20 -16.06
N ASN A 186 -13.84 -10.47 -16.91
CA ASN A 186 -12.91 -11.59 -16.72
C ASN A 186 -11.91 -11.35 -15.60
N VAL A 187 -11.43 -10.11 -15.44
CA VAL A 187 -10.42 -9.69 -14.45
C VAL A 187 -11.05 -8.70 -13.47
N PRO A 188 -11.72 -9.19 -12.42
CA PRO A 188 -12.36 -8.32 -11.43
C PRO A 188 -11.31 -7.55 -10.64
N LEU A 189 -11.50 -6.23 -10.55
CA LEU A 189 -10.59 -5.34 -9.84
C LEU A 189 -11.12 -4.98 -8.46
N TRP A 190 -10.25 -5.10 -7.47
CA TRP A 190 -10.53 -4.88 -6.06
C TRP A 190 -9.46 -3.99 -5.41
N LEU A 191 -9.83 -3.32 -4.32
CA LEU A 191 -8.96 -2.41 -3.59
C LEU A 191 -7.92 -3.21 -2.81
N SER A 192 -6.66 -3.04 -3.15
CA SER A 192 -5.58 -3.67 -2.40
C SER A 192 -5.35 -2.90 -1.11
N GLY A 193 -6.15 -3.23 -0.08
CA GLY A 193 -6.12 -2.63 1.25
C GLY A 193 -7.43 -2.04 1.70
N SER A 194 -7.44 -1.57 2.95
CA SER A 194 -8.63 -0.94 3.51
C SER A 194 -8.92 0.41 2.88
N HIS A 195 -10.18 0.81 2.90
CA HIS A 195 -10.59 2.17 2.61
C HIS A 195 -10.01 3.15 3.65
N PRO A 196 -9.79 4.43 3.28
CA PRO A 196 -9.38 5.46 4.23
C PRO A 196 -10.42 5.72 5.32
N GLN A 197 -10.00 6.31 6.42
CA GLN A 197 -10.88 7.00 7.37
C GLN A 197 -11.10 8.45 6.93
N ILE A 198 -12.12 9.13 7.50
CA ILE A 198 -12.39 10.55 7.21
C ILE A 198 -11.15 11.43 7.48
N SER A 199 -10.39 11.11 8.53
CA SER A 199 -9.17 11.82 8.91
C SER A 199 -8.03 11.69 7.91
N ASP A 200 -8.03 10.65 7.07
CA ASP A 200 -6.92 10.35 6.16
C ASP A 200 -6.95 11.24 4.90
N GLY A 201 -8.08 11.91 4.65
CA GLY A 201 -8.27 12.75 3.46
C GLY A 201 -8.23 11.95 2.16
N ILE A 202 -7.61 12.53 1.12
CA ILE A 202 -7.42 11.84 -0.16
C ILE A 202 -6.18 10.95 -0.07
N VAL A 203 -6.36 9.64 -0.17
CA VAL A 203 -5.27 8.67 -0.19
C VAL A 203 -5.21 7.97 -1.55
N THR A 204 -4.03 7.47 -1.89
CA THR A 204 -3.85 6.66 -3.11
C THR A 204 -3.84 5.18 -2.73
N ARG A 205 -4.62 4.35 -3.43
CA ARG A 205 -4.75 2.91 -3.20
C ARG A 205 -4.40 2.11 -4.45
N TRP A 206 -3.78 0.97 -4.22
CA TRP A 206 -3.46 0.01 -5.27
C TRP A 206 -4.66 -0.82 -5.64
N ILE A 207 -4.67 -1.29 -6.88
CA ILE A 207 -5.77 -2.07 -7.45
C ILE A 207 -5.21 -3.39 -7.96
N CYS A 208 -5.70 -4.46 -7.35
CA CYS A 208 -5.38 -5.83 -7.73
C CYS A 208 -6.47 -6.38 -8.65
N GLY A 209 -6.09 -7.28 -9.55
CA GLY A 209 -7.01 -8.06 -10.35
C GLY A 209 -6.67 -9.54 -10.31
N ASN A 210 -7.72 -10.35 -10.17
CA ASN A 210 -7.58 -11.80 -10.24
C ASN A 210 -7.57 -12.26 -11.69
N PHE A 211 -6.48 -12.91 -12.10
CA PHE A 211 -6.32 -13.47 -13.44
C PHE A 211 -5.93 -14.95 -13.41
N GLY A 212 -6.47 -15.69 -12.43
CA GLY A 212 -6.36 -17.15 -12.34
C GLY A 212 -5.35 -17.63 -11.30
N SER A 213 -4.06 -17.45 -11.56
CA SER A 213 -2.97 -18.03 -10.74
C SER A 213 -2.78 -17.36 -9.38
N ASP A 214 -3.11 -16.07 -9.27
CA ASP A 214 -3.08 -15.28 -8.03
C ASP A 214 -4.19 -14.22 -8.07
N CYS A 215 -4.78 -13.97 -6.90
CA CYS A 215 -5.73 -12.91 -6.62
C CYS A 215 -5.23 -11.49 -6.98
N CYS A 216 -3.91 -11.29 -7.02
CA CYS A 216 -3.29 -10.03 -7.46
C CYS A 216 -2.28 -10.26 -8.60
N HIS A 217 -2.57 -11.21 -9.49
CA HIS A 217 -1.74 -11.46 -10.67
C HIS A 217 -1.72 -10.23 -11.60
N TYR A 218 -2.89 -9.60 -11.80
CA TYR A 218 -2.97 -8.34 -12.51
C TYR A 218 -2.85 -7.15 -11.54
N ARG A 219 -2.08 -6.13 -11.94
CA ARG A 219 -1.90 -4.89 -11.19
C ARG A 219 -2.30 -3.73 -12.08
N SER A 220 -3.37 -3.04 -11.72
CA SER A 220 -3.78 -1.80 -12.40
C SER A 220 -2.99 -0.61 -11.87
N PHE A 221 -3.07 0.52 -12.57
CA PHE A 221 -2.61 1.80 -12.02
C PHE A 221 -3.36 2.12 -10.71
N PRO A 222 -2.67 2.69 -9.71
CA PRO A 222 -3.31 3.06 -8.45
C PRO A 222 -4.33 4.18 -8.68
N ILE A 223 -5.33 4.24 -7.81
CA ILE A 223 -6.42 5.23 -7.85
C ILE A 223 -6.35 6.11 -6.60
N ARG A 224 -6.96 7.30 -6.65
CA ARG A 224 -7.20 8.09 -5.43
C ARG A 224 -8.57 7.72 -4.85
N VAL A 225 -8.68 7.70 -3.54
CA VAL A 225 -9.93 7.46 -2.81
C VAL A 225 -10.00 8.38 -1.60
N LYS A 226 -11.20 8.86 -1.29
CA LYS A 226 -11.49 9.68 -0.12
C LYS A 226 -12.71 9.14 0.62
N ALA A 227 -12.63 9.09 1.94
CA ALA A 227 -13.78 8.83 2.80
C ALA A 227 -14.59 10.12 2.98
N CYS A 228 -15.90 10.00 2.81
CA CYS A 228 -16.83 11.12 2.93
C CYS A 228 -17.66 11.03 4.21
N LYS A 229 -18.18 12.18 4.64
CA LYS A 229 -19.23 12.22 5.65
C LYS A 229 -20.42 11.40 5.13
N GLU A 230 -21.19 10.77 6.01
CA GLU A 230 -22.29 9.85 5.65
C GLU A 230 -21.86 8.47 5.13
N ASN A 231 -20.64 8.02 5.49
CA ASN A 231 -20.19 6.64 5.32
C ASN A 231 -20.20 6.13 3.87
N TYR A 232 -19.65 6.94 2.96
CA TYR A 232 -19.38 6.52 1.58
C TYR A 232 -17.99 6.97 1.13
N TYR A 233 -17.57 6.43 -0.01
CA TYR A 233 -16.28 6.72 -0.60
C TYR A 233 -16.46 7.29 -2.00
N VAL A 234 -15.53 8.19 -2.36
CA VAL A 234 -15.38 8.66 -3.72
C VAL A 234 -14.02 8.23 -4.25
N TYR A 235 -13.99 7.80 -5.50
CA TYR A 235 -12.83 7.23 -6.17
C TYR A 235 -12.52 8.03 -7.43
N GLU A 236 -11.26 8.37 -7.63
CA GLU A 236 -10.78 8.81 -8.92
C GLU A 236 -10.17 7.62 -9.64
N PHE A 237 -11.02 6.94 -10.42
CA PHE A 237 -10.63 5.79 -11.22
C PHE A 237 -9.75 6.20 -12.41
N VAL A 238 -9.03 5.22 -12.93
CA VAL A 238 -8.14 5.40 -14.09
C VAL A 238 -8.38 4.31 -15.11
N LYS A 239 -7.98 4.55 -16.35
CA LYS A 239 -8.12 3.56 -17.42
C LYS A 239 -7.27 2.32 -17.11
N THR A 240 -7.84 1.15 -17.31
CA THR A 240 -7.13 -0.13 -17.17
C THR A 240 -6.24 -0.39 -18.39
N SER A 241 -5.15 -1.15 -18.23
CA SER A 241 -4.19 -1.38 -19.33
C SER A 241 -4.71 -2.32 -20.43
N PHE A 242 -5.73 -3.13 -20.17
CA PHE A 242 -6.33 -4.03 -21.15
C PHE A 242 -7.84 -4.24 -20.90
N CYS A 243 -8.57 -4.61 -21.96
CA CYS A 243 -10.05 -4.58 -21.98
C CYS A 243 -10.71 -5.85 -21.41
N THR A 244 -10.09 -6.50 -20.44
CA THR A 244 -10.72 -7.61 -19.71
C THR A 244 -10.79 -7.34 -18.22
N ALA A 245 -10.47 -6.11 -17.79
CA ALA A 245 -10.44 -5.69 -16.40
C ALA A 245 -11.42 -4.55 -16.11
N ALA A 246 -12.13 -4.66 -14.98
CA ALA A 246 -13.09 -3.64 -14.51
C ALA A 246 -13.18 -3.57 -12.99
N TYR A 247 -13.46 -2.36 -12.47
CA TYR A 247 -13.66 -2.07 -11.04
C TYR A 247 -14.98 -2.69 -10.53
N CYS A 248 -14.86 -3.55 -9.51
CA CYS A 248 -15.99 -4.16 -8.83
C CYS A 248 -16.69 -3.20 -7.86
N ALA A 249 -17.97 -3.47 -7.63
CA ALA A 249 -18.79 -2.91 -6.58
C ALA A 249 -19.21 -4.03 -5.61
N ASP A 250 -18.96 -3.87 -4.32
CA ASP A 250 -19.32 -4.88 -3.32
C ASP A 250 -20.83 -4.88 -3.08
N VAL A 251 -21.53 -6.00 -3.29
CA VAL A 251 -22.98 -6.05 -3.02
C VAL A 251 -23.31 -6.30 -1.55
N ASN A 252 -22.33 -6.71 -0.76
CA ASN A 252 -22.46 -6.89 0.69
C ASN A 252 -21.23 -6.28 1.37
N PRO A 253 -21.06 -4.94 1.33
CA PRO A 253 -19.97 -4.31 2.03
C PRO A 253 -20.14 -4.67 3.51
N GLN A 254 -19.23 -5.47 4.06
CA GLN A 254 -19.16 -5.61 5.50
C GLN A 254 -18.94 -4.19 6.03
N LEU A 255 -19.97 -3.62 6.65
CA LEU A 255 -19.83 -2.38 7.39
C LEU A 255 -18.60 -2.52 8.29
N PRO A 256 -17.77 -1.49 8.44
CA PRO A 256 -16.53 -1.61 9.19
C PRO A 256 -16.87 -2.06 10.61
N ILE A 257 -16.76 -3.37 10.85
CA ILE A 257 -16.52 -3.92 12.16
C ILE A 257 -15.25 -3.21 12.58
N SER A 258 -15.22 -2.60 13.76
CA SER A 258 -14.01 -2.03 14.36
C SER A 258 -12.91 -3.08 14.39
N ALA A 259 -12.22 -3.23 13.27
CA ALA A 259 -11.21 -4.24 13.05
C ALA A 259 -9.89 -3.56 13.40
N THR A 260 -9.47 -3.78 14.64
CA THR A 260 -8.12 -3.54 15.15
C THR A 260 -7.11 -4.47 14.46
N THR A 261 -7.06 -4.44 13.12
CA THR A 261 -6.06 -5.11 12.29
C THR A 261 -5.36 -4.06 11.46
N GLY A 262 -4.31 -3.44 12.01
CA GLY A 262 -3.58 -2.42 11.29
C GLY A 262 -2.61 -3.01 10.25
N PHE A 263 -2.32 -2.23 9.21
CA PHE A 263 -1.56 -2.64 8.03
C PHE A 263 -0.16 -2.01 7.96
N PHE A 264 0.86 -2.82 7.68
CA PHE A 264 2.23 -2.40 7.36
C PHE A 264 2.38 -2.03 5.89
N TYR A 265 3.06 -0.90 5.62
CA TYR A 265 3.46 -0.41 4.30
C TYR A 265 5.00 -0.31 4.21
N LEU A 266 5.54 -0.44 3.01
CA LEU A 266 6.95 -0.22 2.72
C LEU A 266 6.97 0.74 1.52
N LEU A 267 7.28 2.03 1.69
CA LEU A 267 7.37 2.97 0.57
C LEU A 267 8.74 2.84 -0.10
N LEU A 268 8.75 2.98 -1.42
CA LEU A 268 9.99 3.03 -2.19
C LEU A 268 10.11 4.34 -3.01
N PHE A 269 11.27 5.01 -2.98
CA PHE A 269 11.61 6.15 -3.84
C PHE A 269 12.44 5.67 -5.05
N PRO A 270 12.08 6.03 -6.29
CA PRO A 270 12.93 5.82 -7.46
C PRO A 270 13.83 7.03 -7.79
N ASN A 271 14.15 7.91 -6.83
CA ASN A 271 15.07 9.02 -7.10
C ASN A 271 16.49 8.66 -6.67
N HIS A 272 17.38 8.62 -7.66
CA HIS A 272 18.83 8.40 -7.60
C HIS A 272 19.61 9.36 -6.69
N ASN A 273 18.95 10.23 -5.93
CA ASN A 273 19.58 11.41 -5.33
C ASN A 273 19.69 11.37 -3.82
N ASN A 274 19.31 10.28 -3.13
CA ASN A 274 19.44 10.13 -1.68
C ASN A 274 18.86 11.30 -0.85
N GLU A 275 17.95 12.14 -1.36
CA GLU A 275 17.44 13.36 -0.70
C GLU A 275 16.27 13.06 0.26
N CYS A 276 16.23 13.73 1.43
CA CYS A 276 15.07 13.70 2.32
C CYS A 276 14.04 14.73 1.80
N GLY A 277 13.29 14.41 0.75
CA GLY A 277 12.33 15.30 0.09
C GLY A 277 11.10 14.55 -0.44
N SER A 278 9.92 15.17 -0.37
CA SER A 278 8.62 14.55 -0.61
C SER A 278 8.21 14.52 -2.09
N HIS A 279 8.37 13.36 -2.74
CA HIS A 279 7.50 12.95 -3.85
C HIS A 279 6.89 11.59 -3.48
N VAL A 280 5.57 11.54 -3.36
CA VAL A 280 4.82 10.38 -2.87
C VAL A 280 4.38 9.52 -4.06
N PHE A 281 4.88 8.29 -4.15
CA PHE A 281 4.28 7.22 -4.95
C PHE A 281 4.20 5.93 -4.11
N ASN A 282 3.04 5.28 -4.12
CA ASN A 282 2.80 4.03 -3.37
C ASN A 282 3.31 2.84 -4.17
N TYR A 283 3.80 1.77 -3.52
CA TYR A 283 4.00 0.39 -4.05
C TYR A 283 3.67 -0.65 -2.97
N ARG A 284 3.19 -1.85 -3.35
CA ARG A 284 2.77 -2.93 -2.43
C ARG A 284 3.59 -4.21 -2.59
N LYS A 285 3.82 -4.87 -1.45
CA LYS A 285 3.95 -6.32 -1.33
C LYS A 285 3.08 -6.80 -0.16
N ASN A 286 2.33 -7.89 -0.37
CA ASN A 286 1.27 -8.37 0.53
C ASN A 286 1.82 -9.23 1.69
N SER A 287 1.23 -9.06 2.89
CA SER A 287 0.98 -10.07 3.97
C SER A 287 1.90 -10.17 5.21
N VAL A 288 1.48 -9.64 6.38
CA VAL A 288 1.97 -10.13 7.69
C VAL A 288 0.81 -10.40 8.64
N HIS A 289 0.79 -11.63 9.18
CA HIS A 289 -0.07 -12.08 10.26
C HIS A 289 0.40 -11.45 11.59
N LEU A 290 -0.53 -10.86 12.36
CA LEU A 290 -0.24 -10.37 13.71
C LEU A 290 0.18 -11.54 14.62
N PRO A 291 1.13 -11.36 15.55
CA PRO A 291 1.28 -12.31 16.64
C PRO A 291 0.02 -12.26 17.51
N TYR A 292 -0.70 -13.38 17.59
CA TYR A 292 -1.60 -13.61 18.71
C TYR A 292 -0.74 -13.66 19.98
N TYR A 293 -0.86 -12.64 20.83
CA TYR A 293 -0.50 -12.78 22.24
C TYR A 293 -1.68 -13.47 22.92
N ASN A 294 -1.58 -14.79 23.10
CA ASN A 294 -2.37 -15.44 24.14
C ASN A 294 -1.76 -15.01 25.48
N ARG A 295 -2.56 -14.33 26.32
CA ARG A 295 -2.38 -14.41 27.76
C ARG A 295 -2.88 -15.77 28.24
#